data_AF-A0A8C5R0Y8-F1
#
_entry.id   AF-A0A8C5R0Y8-F1
#
_cell.length_a   1.000
_cell.length_b   1.000
_cell.length_c   1.000
_cell.angle_alpha   90.00
_cell.angle_beta   90.00
_cell.angle_gamma   90.00
#
_symmetry.space_group_name_H-M   'P 1'
#
loop_
_entity.id
_entity.type
_entity.pdbx_description
1 polymer ?
#
loop_
_entity_poly.entity_id
_entity_poly.type
_entity_poly.pdbx_seq_one_letter_code
_entity_poly.pdbx_strand_id
1 'polypeptide(L)'
;MFSQNNGCNKQVACSLLMVISISMSGFNAVLRTNFGLQVAYEYTWHVAVTLPSSYYGATGGLCGNFNQDPKDEMITQDNKLVTSIVDWCKSWKVNDSDPLCFDVCPGICPSCDEVDKSLYESEIFCGLIKKMAQGSPFRECHPIIDPEIFFINCVYDVCIYKGAIQILCQALTAYADTCRSHGAKVYDWRTPSNYTFCPLSCPKNSHYELCGNGCPTTCYGLSAPVRCIAQCKEGCYCDNGFILSGHKCLPISDCGCVYQERYFQNIINQSEHLHTEELPWLP
;
A
#
# COMPACT_ATOMS: atom_id res chain seq x y z
N MET A 1 -47.30 -4.05 21.74
CA MET A 1 -47.64 -5.31 22.44
C MET A 1 -46.95 -6.44 21.69
N PHE A 2 -46.13 -7.24 22.39
CA PHE A 2 -45.30 -8.39 21.94
C PHE A 2 -44.18 -8.03 20.94
N SER A 3 -42.87 -7.95 21.25
CA SER A 3 -41.92 -8.74 22.08
C SER A 3 -41.59 -10.13 21.55
N GLN A 4 -40.33 -10.30 21.10
CA GLN A 4 -39.34 -11.36 21.43
C GLN A 4 -38.36 -11.54 20.25
N ASN A 5 -37.09 -11.92 20.40
CA ASN A 5 -36.09 -11.94 21.47
C ASN A 5 -34.83 -12.45 20.76
N ASN A 6 -33.66 -11.88 20.99
CA ASN A 6 -32.44 -12.69 21.11
C ASN A 6 -31.49 -11.95 22.04
N GLY A 7 -31.47 -12.47 23.27
CA GLY A 7 -30.91 -11.84 24.44
C GLY A 7 -29.38 -11.75 24.39
N CYS A 8 -28.88 -10.59 24.78
CA CYS A 8 -27.65 -10.51 25.51
C CYS A 8 -28.01 -9.97 26.90
N ASN A 9 -28.21 -10.87 27.86
CA ASN A 9 -28.49 -10.50 29.23
C ASN A 9 -27.47 -11.17 30.15
N LYS A 10 -26.41 -10.42 30.47
CA LYS A 10 -25.63 -10.43 31.72
C LYS A 10 -24.35 -9.63 31.49
N GLN A 11 -24.39 -8.37 31.91
CA GLN A 11 -23.31 -7.65 32.60
C GLN A 11 -21.87 -8.14 32.34
N VAL A 12 -21.42 -8.02 31.09
CA VAL A 12 -20.00 -7.81 30.79
C VAL A 12 -20.00 -6.50 30.04
N ALA A 13 -19.47 -5.46 30.67
CA ALA A 13 -19.13 -4.24 29.95
C ALA A 13 -18.05 -4.64 28.94
N CYS A 14 -18.46 -5.04 27.74
CA CYS A 14 -17.56 -5.16 26.60
C CYS A 14 -17.30 -3.73 26.12
N SER A 15 -16.63 -2.94 26.96
CA SER A 15 -15.92 -1.76 26.51
C SER A 15 -14.73 -2.27 25.71
N LEU A 16 -14.97 -2.72 24.48
CA LEU A 16 -13.95 -2.85 23.46
C LEU A 16 -13.41 -1.44 23.25
N LEU A 17 -12.38 -1.08 24.01
CA LEU A 17 -11.52 0.04 23.66
C LEU A 17 -11.02 -0.29 22.25
N MET A 18 -11.49 0.44 21.24
CA MET A 18 -10.95 0.33 19.89
C MET A 18 -9.51 0.81 19.96
N VAL A 19 -8.57 -0.13 20.04
CA VAL A 19 -7.15 0.20 19.99
C VAL A 19 -6.76 0.24 18.53
N ILE A 20 -6.59 1.46 18.02
CA ILE A 20 -6.04 1.73 16.69
C ILE A 20 -4.60 2.19 16.89
N SER A 21 -3.68 1.57 16.18
CA SER A 21 -2.28 2.01 16.11
C SER A 21 -1.92 2.34 14.68
N ILE A 22 -1.23 3.47 14.50
CA ILE A 22 -0.73 3.92 13.20
C ILE A 22 0.79 4.03 13.32
N SER A 23 1.50 3.43 12.38
CA SER A 23 2.95 3.38 12.37
C SER A 23 3.48 3.37 10.95
N MET A 24 4.72 3.84 10.76
CA MET A 24 5.41 3.71 9.48
C MET A 24 6.09 2.34 9.38
N SER A 25 5.99 1.70 8.22
CA SER A 25 6.69 0.46 7.91
C SER A 25 7.12 0.46 6.44
N GLY A 26 8.42 0.58 6.20
CA GLY A 26 8.94 0.92 4.87
C GLY A 26 8.39 2.27 4.40
N PHE A 27 7.88 2.32 3.16
CA PHE A 27 7.21 3.50 2.59
C PHE A 27 5.74 3.67 3.02
N ASN A 28 5.15 2.69 3.71
CA ASN A 28 3.71 2.67 3.98
C ASN A 28 3.37 3.22 5.37
N ALA A 29 2.28 3.98 5.45
CA ALA A 29 1.54 4.11 6.70
C ALA A 29 0.76 2.84 6.94
N VAL A 30 0.92 2.23 8.11
CA VAL A 30 0.23 0.99 8.48
C VAL A 30 -0.65 1.23 9.69
N LEU A 31 -1.95 1.16 9.46
CA LEU A 31 -2.97 1.11 10.49
C LEU A 31 -3.19 -0.34 10.92
N ARG A 32 -3.19 -0.58 12.23
CA ARG A 32 -3.50 -1.88 12.84
C ARG A 32 -4.55 -1.72 13.92
N THR A 33 -5.50 -2.65 13.94
CA THR A 33 -6.54 -2.70 14.95
C THR A 33 -6.40 -3.95 15.84
N ASN A 34 -6.98 -3.90 17.03
CA ASN A 34 -7.03 -5.05 17.94
C ASN A 34 -7.93 -6.20 17.47
N PHE A 35 -8.78 -5.99 16.46
CA PHE A 35 -9.58 -7.04 15.81
C PHE A 35 -8.90 -7.64 14.57
N GLY A 36 -7.63 -7.27 14.31
CA GLY A 36 -6.78 -7.91 13.32
C GLY A 36 -6.83 -7.31 11.92
N LEU A 37 -7.64 -6.28 11.67
CA LEU A 37 -7.57 -5.50 10.43
C LEU A 37 -6.23 -4.76 10.37
N GLN A 38 -5.54 -4.92 9.24
CA GLN A 38 -4.40 -4.10 8.90
C GLN A 38 -4.64 -3.43 7.55
N VAL A 39 -4.41 -2.12 7.48
CA VAL A 39 -4.43 -1.34 6.25
C VAL A 39 -3.05 -0.73 6.06
N ALA A 40 -2.37 -1.10 4.98
CA ALA A 40 -1.15 -0.46 4.54
C ALA A 40 -1.49 0.48 3.38
N TYR A 41 -1.07 1.74 3.52
CA TYR A 41 -1.36 2.80 2.58
C TYR A 41 -0.06 3.46 2.13
N GLU A 42 0.18 3.40 0.83
CA GLU A 42 1.20 4.19 0.13
C GLU A 42 0.49 5.44 -0.38
N TYR A 43 1.00 6.61 -0.03
CA TYR A 43 0.35 7.92 -0.16
C TYR A 43 -0.12 8.31 -1.56
N THR A 44 0.26 7.57 -2.59
CA THR A 44 0.03 7.97 -3.98
C THR A 44 -0.72 6.94 -4.82
N TRP A 45 -0.50 5.63 -4.66
CA TRP A 45 -1.07 4.66 -5.62
C TRP A 45 -1.49 3.31 -5.04
N HIS A 46 -1.10 2.94 -3.83
CA HIS A 46 -1.27 1.57 -3.33
C HIS A 46 -1.98 1.49 -1.99
N VAL A 47 -3.00 0.64 -1.90
CA VAL A 47 -3.66 0.25 -0.66
C VAL A 47 -3.68 -1.26 -0.56
N ALA A 48 -3.21 -1.80 0.55
CA ALA A 48 -3.31 -3.22 0.86
C ALA A 48 -4.08 -3.43 2.16
N VAL A 49 -5.10 -4.28 2.09
CA VAL A 49 -5.92 -4.68 3.24
C VAL A 49 -5.57 -6.13 3.60
N THR A 50 -5.29 -6.37 4.88
CA THR A 50 -5.04 -7.71 5.41
C THR A 50 -6.04 -7.99 6.52
N LEU A 51 -6.71 -9.14 6.42
CA LEU A 51 -7.70 -9.62 7.38
C LEU A 51 -7.33 -11.02 7.87
N PRO A 52 -7.61 -11.34 9.14
CA PRO A 52 -7.48 -12.71 9.64
C PRO A 52 -8.56 -13.61 9.04
N SER A 53 -8.30 -14.92 9.01
CA SER A 53 -9.23 -15.93 8.48
C SER A 53 -10.59 -15.98 9.19
N SER A 54 -10.72 -15.37 10.37
CA SER A 54 -12.01 -15.21 11.06
C SER A 54 -13.03 -14.37 10.28
N TYR A 55 -12.59 -13.62 9.27
CA TYR A 55 -13.47 -12.86 8.35
C TYR A 55 -13.92 -13.66 7.12
N TYR A 56 -13.56 -14.94 7.01
CA TYR A 56 -13.89 -15.78 5.85
C TYR A 56 -15.39 -15.75 5.54
N GLY A 57 -15.75 -15.40 4.30
CA GLY A 57 -17.14 -15.27 3.85
C GLY A 57 -17.93 -14.12 4.47
N ALA A 58 -17.28 -13.22 5.22
CA ALA A 58 -17.93 -12.12 5.93
C ALA A 58 -17.57 -10.73 5.36
N THR A 59 -16.80 -10.67 4.26
CA THR A 59 -16.49 -9.40 3.59
C THR A 59 -17.48 -9.12 2.46
N GLY A 60 -17.54 -7.87 2.04
CA GLY A 60 -18.24 -7.43 0.84
C GLY A 60 -17.63 -6.12 0.37
N GLY A 61 -17.37 -5.99 -0.92
CA GLY A 61 -16.72 -4.82 -1.50
C GLY A 61 -15.98 -5.15 -2.79
N LEU A 62 -15.16 -4.21 -3.23
CA LEU A 62 -14.29 -4.38 -4.42
C LEU A 62 -13.13 -5.38 -4.21
N CYS A 63 -12.94 -5.87 -2.97
CA CYS A 63 -12.03 -6.98 -2.67
C CYS A 63 -12.76 -8.32 -2.53
N GLY A 64 -14.04 -8.39 -2.93
CA GLY A 64 -14.83 -9.61 -2.91
C GLY A 64 -15.34 -10.02 -1.52
N ASN A 65 -15.74 -11.29 -1.42
CA ASN A 65 -16.42 -11.85 -0.23
C ASN A 65 -15.51 -12.71 0.67
N PHE A 66 -14.24 -12.90 0.26
CA PHE A 66 -13.22 -13.63 0.99
C PHE A 66 -13.63 -15.08 1.33
N ASN A 67 -14.22 -15.80 0.37
CA ASN A 67 -14.58 -17.22 0.49
C ASN A 67 -13.69 -18.17 -0.35
N GLN A 68 -12.67 -17.66 -1.07
CA GLN A 68 -11.79 -18.41 -1.97
C GLN A 68 -12.46 -18.99 -3.24
N ASP A 69 -13.68 -18.56 -3.58
CA ASP A 69 -14.31 -18.91 -4.86
C ASP A 69 -14.18 -17.75 -5.86
N PRO A 70 -13.22 -17.81 -6.81
CA PRO A 70 -13.03 -16.73 -7.78
C PRO A 70 -14.24 -16.51 -8.72
N LYS A 71 -15.24 -17.41 -8.70
CA LYS A 71 -16.43 -17.31 -9.55
C LYS A 71 -17.49 -16.36 -9.00
N ASP A 72 -17.41 -16.00 -7.72
CA ASP A 72 -18.44 -15.18 -7.06
C ASP A 72 -17.92 -13.87 -6.44
N GLU A 73 -16.70 -13.45 -6.82
CA GLU A 73 -16.11 -12.21 -6.31
C GLU A 73 -16.89 -10.96 -6.74
N MET A 74 -17.60 -11.04 -7.87
CA MET A 74 -18.38 -9.94 -8.44
C MET A 74 -19.83 -9.91 -7.93
N ILE A 75 -20.01 -10.07 -6.62
CA ILE A 75 -21.29 -9.88 -5.93
C ILE A 75 -21.49 -8.39 -5.59
N THR A 76 -22.67 -7.89 -5.93
CA THR A 76 -23.14 -6.52 -5.69
C THR A 76 -23.67 -6.33 -4.26
N GLN A 77 -23.87 -5.07 -3.83
CA GLN A 77 -24.42 -4.74 -2.50
C GLN A 77 -25.80 -5.36 -2.23
N ASP A 78 -26.60 -5.63 -3.27
CA ASP A 78 -27.90 -6.31 -3.18
C ASP A 78 -27.81 -7.83 -3.36
N ASN A 79 -26.62 -8.41 -3.17
CA ASN A 79 -26.33 -9.84 -3.24
C ASN A 79 -26.61 -10.49 -4.60
N LYS A 80 -26.48 -9.73 -5.70
CA LYS A 80 -26.57 -10.27 -7.06
C LYS A 80 -25.19 -10.49 -7.66
N LEU A 81 -24.98 -11.67 -8.23
CA LEU A 81 -23.80 -11.96 -9.05
C LEU A 81 -23.94 -11.28 -10.41
N VAL A 82 -22.94 -10.51 -10.81
CA VAL A 82 -22.86 -9.86 -12.13
C VAL A 82 -21.60 -10.30 -12.88
N THR A 83 -21.61 -10.16 -14.20
CA THR A 83 -20.48 -10.55 -15.07
C THR A 83 -19.67 -9.35 -15.59
N SER A 84 -20.21 -8.13 -15.44
CA SER A 84 -19.58 -6.89 -15.90
C SER A 84 -18.82 -6.22 -14.76
N ILE A 85 -17.51 -5.99 -14.96
CA ILE A 85 -16.65 -5.33 -13.96
C ILE A 85 -17.17 -3.92 -13.64
N VAL A 86 -17.70 -3.24 -14.66
CA VAL A 86 -18.24 -1.88 -14.52
C VAL A 86 -19.51 -1.90 -13.66
N ASP A 87 -20.42 -2.85 -13.89
CA ASP A 87 -21.67 -2.95 -13.11
C ASP A 87 -21.38 -3.34 -11.65
N TRP A 88 -20.40 -4.22 -11.43
CA TRP A 88 -19.95 -4.58 -10.08
C TRP A 88 -19.35 -3.38 -9.36
N CYS A 89 -18.38 -2.69 -9.97
CA CYS A 89 -17.75 -1.50 -9.36
C CYS A 89 -18.78 -0.40 -9.06
N LYS A 90 -19.70 -0.15 -9.99
CA LYS A 90 -20.78 0.82 -9.83
C LYS A 90 -21.70 0.48 -8.65
N SER A 91 -21.99 -0.80 -8.43
CA SER A 91 -22.85 -1.24 -7.31
C SER A 91 -22.25 -0.94 -5.93
N TRP A 92 -20.93 -0.78 -5.83
CA TRP A 92 -20.21 -0.47 -4.59
C TRP A 92 -19.89 1.02 -4.42
N LYS A 93 -20.33 1.87 -5.36
CA LYS A 93 -20.13 3.32 -5.31
C LYS A 93 -20.80 3.92 -4.07
N VAL A 94 -20.07 4.74 -3.34
CA VAL A 94 -20.58 5.53 -2.21
C VAL A 94 -20.88 6.94 -2.70
N ASN A 95 -21.98 7.53 -2.23
CA ASN A 95 -22.34 8.90 -2.59
C ASN A 95 -21.39 9.89 -1.89
N ASP A 96 -20.53 10.56 -2.64
CA ASP A 96 -19.56 11.55 -2.18
C ASP A 96 -19.95 12.99 -2.60
N SER A 97 -21.10 13.16 -3.24
CA SER A 97 -21.56 14.42 -3.83
C SER A 97 -20.62 15.01 -4.90
N ASP A 98 -19.68 14.23 -5.44
CA ASP A 98 -18.83 14.68 -6.55
C ASP A 98 -19.59 14.56 -7.88
N PRO A 99 -19.96 15.69 -8.52
CA PRO A 99 -20.67 15.66 -9.79
C PRO A 99 -19.80 15.20 -10.97
N LEU A 100 -18.47 15.06 -10.79
CA LEU A 100 -17.51 14.68 -11.82
C LEU A 100 -17.08 13.19 -11.74
N CYS A 101 -17.63 12.42 -10.81
CA CYS A 101 -17.37 10.98 -10.69
C CYS A 101 -18.25 10.16 -11.65
N PHE A 102 -17.73 9.86 -12.83
CA PHE A 102 -18.42 9.06 -13.86
C PHE A 102 -18.03 7.58 -13.80
N ASP A 103 -19.01 6.70 -14.02
CA ASP A 103 -18.78 5.23 -14.04
C ASP A 103 -18.17 4.76 -15.38
N VAL A 104 -18.15 5.64 -16.38
CA VAL A 104 -17.64 5.39 -17.73
C VAL A 104 -16.77 6.55 -18.15
N CYS A 105 -15.76 6.28 -18.99
CA CYS A 105 -14.94 7.33 -19.58
C CYS A 105 -15.75 8.04 -20.68
N PRO A 106 -16.03 9.35 -20.56
CA PRO A 106 -16.69 10.10 -21.61
C PRO A 106 -15.71 10.33 -22.78
N GLY A 107 -16.05 9.83 -23.96
CA GLY A 107 -15.26 10.03 -25.19
C GLY A 107 -14.40 8.83 -25.57
N ILE A 108 -13.15 9.09 -25.97
CA ILE A 108 -12.20 8.04 -26.37
C ILE A 108 -11.41 7.61 -25.13
N CYS A 109 -11.70 6.40 -24.65
CA CYS A 109 -10.93 5.79 -23.58
C CYS A 109 -9.47 5.60 -24.02
N PRO A 110 -8.49 5.80 -23.13
CA PRO A 110 -7.13 5.35 -23.37
C PRO A 110 -7.14 3.86 -23.75
N SER A 111 -6.61 3.56 -24.93
CA SER A 111 -6.43 2.19 -25.41
C SER A 111 -4.95 1.87 -25.55
N CYS A 112 -4.67 0.58 -25.46
CA CYS A 112 -3.35 0.03 -25.70
C CYS A 112 -3.38 -0.80 -26.99
N ASP A 113 -2.72 -0.33 -28.04
CA ASP A 113 -2.63 -1.04 -29.31
C ASP A 113 -1.60 -2.18 -29.22
N GLU A 114 -1.75 -3.23 -30.02
CA GLU A 114 -0.88 -4.44 -29.96
C GLU A 114 0.61 -4.14 -30.17
N VAL A 115 0.94 -3.12 -30.96
CA VAL A 115 2.34 -2.69 -31.18
C VAL A 115 2.94 -2.11 -29.90
N ASP A 116 2.17 -1.29 -29.18
CA ASP A 116 2.60 -0.71 -27.90
C ASP A 116 2.75 -1.82 -26.85
N LYS A 117 1.86 -2.81 -26.81
CA LYS A 117 1.97 -3.96 -25.89
C LYS A 117 3.30 -4.69 -26.04
N SER A 118 3.67 -5.04 -27.28
CA SER A 118 4.90 -5.80 -27.55
C SER A 118 6.16 -5.07 -27.05
N LEU A 119 6.17 -3.73 -27.11
CA LEU A 119 7.25 -2.93 -26.53
C LEU A 119 7.31 -3.10 -25.00
N TYR A 120 6.19 -3.01 -24.30
CA TYR A 120 6.15 -3.07 -22.83
C TYR A 120 6.29 -4.49 -22.27
N GLU A 121 6.08 -5.52 -23.09
CA GLU A 121 6.42 -6.92 -22.77
C GLU A 121 7.94 -7.17 -22.69
N SER A 122 8.75 -6.26 -23.25
CA SER A 122 10.21 -6.41 -23.26
C SER A 122 10.84 -6.37 -21.86
N GLU A 123 12.06 -6.92 -21.73
CA GLU A 123 12.76 -7.03 -20.45
C GLU A 123 13.07 -5.68 -19.78
N ILE A 124 13.18 -4.59 -20.56
CA ILE A 124 13.44 -3.24 -20.03
C ILE A 124 12.20 -2.60 -19.41
N PHE A 125 11.01 -3.19 -19.63
CA PHE A 125 9.74 -2.81 -19.03
C PHE A 125 9.22 -3.96 -18.16
N CYS A 126 8.04 -4.51 -18.48
CA CYS A 126 7.35 -5.47 -17.65
C CYS A 126 7.96 -6.88 -17.74
N GLY A 127 8.72 -7.18 -18.80
CA GLY A 127 9.40 -8.47 -18.98
C GLY A 127 10.35 -8.83 -17.83
N LEU A 128 10.84 -7.83 -17.08
CA LEU A 128 11.64 -8.06 -15.87
C LEU A 128 10.89 -8.91 -14.84
N ILE A 129 9.56 -8.78 -14.75
CA ILE A 129 8.71 -9.54 -13.82
C ILE A 129 8.80 -11.04 -14.11
N LYS A 130 8.93 -11.46 -15.37
CA LYS A 130 8.96 -12.89 -15.77
C LYS A 130 10.37 -13.44 -15.97
N LYS A 131 11.40 -12.61 -15.86
CA LYS A 131 12.78 -13.00 -16.18
C LYS A 131 13.30 -14.05 -15.19
N MET A 132 13.60 -15.25 -15.69
CA MET A 132 14.14 -16.37 -14.90
C MET A 132 15.68 -16.48 -14.92
N ALA A 133 16.35 -15.65 -15.72
CA ALA A 133 17.80 -15.74 -15.89
C ALA A 133 18.56 -15.56 -14.56
N GLN A 134 19.73 -16.17 -14.45
CA GLN A 134 20.62 -15.99 -13.30
C GLN A 134 20.89 -14.49 -13.07
N GLY A 135 20.73 -14.04 -11.83
CA GLY A 135 20.86 -12.62 -11.49
C GLY A 135 19.58 -11.79 -11.64
N SER A 136 18.49 -12.36 -12.17
CA SER A 136 17.18 -11.69 -12.18
C SER A 136 16.67 -11.40 -10.75
N PRO A 137 16.09 -10.22 -10.50
CA PRO A 137 15.72 -9.81 -9.15
C PRO A 137 14.62 -10.65 -8.49
N PHE A 138 13.71 -11.21 -9.29
CA PHE A 138 12.51 -11.89 -8.79
C PHE A 138 12.55 -13.43 -8.90
N ARG A 139 13.68 -14.02 -9.32
CA ARG A 139 13.79 -15.46 -9.61
C ARG A 139 13.35 -16.39 -8.47
N GLU A 140 13.55 -16.00 -7.21
CA GLU A 140 13.19 -16.82 -6.04
C GLU A 140 11.70 -16.70 -5.70
N CYS A 141 11.00 -15.72 -6.28
CA CYS A 141 9.60 -15.46 -6.05
C CYS A 141 8.69 -16.25 -6.99
N HIS A 142 9.11 -16.50 -8.24
CA HIS A 142 8.31 -17.22 -9.23
C HIS A 142 7.73 -18.56 -8.76
N PRO A 143 8.44 -19.39 -7.95
CA PRO A 143 7.87 -20.62 -7.42
C PRO A 143 6.82 -20.40 -6.30
N ILE A 144 6.76 -19.21 -5.71
CA ILE A 144 5.87 -18.86 -4.59
C ILE A 144 4.67 -18.07 -5.09
N ILE A 145 4.89 -17.10 -5.98
CA ILE A 145 3.88 -16.21 -6.56
C ILE A 145 4.00 -16.24 -8.07
N ASP A 146 2.94 -16.67 -8.74
CA ASP A 146 2.84 -16.68 -10.20
C ASP A 146 2.99 -15.24 -10.76
N PRO A 147 4.01 -14.97 -11.59
CA PRO A 147 4.24 -13.63 -12.14
C PRO A 147 3.20 -13.21 -13.19
N GLU A 148 2.38 -14.11 -13.73
CA GLU A 148 1.60 -13.84 -14.95
C GLU A 148 0.62 -12.68 -14.79
N ILE A 149 -0.14 -12.64 -13.69
CA ILE A 149 -1.11 -11.55 -13.46
C ILE A 149 -0.42 -10.21 -13.24
N PHE A 150 0.74 -10.19 -12.57
CA PHE A 150 1.54 -8.97 -12.37
C PHE A 150 2.12 -8.47 -13.70
N PHE A 151 2.58 -9.39 -14.55
CA PHE A 151 3.09 -9.07 -15.87
C PHE A 151 2.02 -8.46 -16.78
N ILE A 152 0.85 -9.10 -16.90
CA ILE A 152 -0.25 -8.61 -17.74
C ILE A 152 -0.73 -7.24 -17.27
N ASN A 153 -0.92 -7.06 -15.96
CA ASN A 153 -1.33 -5.77 -15.40
C ASN A 153 -0.28 -4.69 -15.63
N CYS A 154 1.01 -5.00 -15.44
CA CYS A 154 2.10 -4.08 -15.75
C CYS A 154 2.04 -3.62 -17.21
N VAL A 155 1.92 -4.54 -18.17
CA VAL A 155 1.88 -4.21 -19.60
C VAL A 155 0.68 -3.32 -19.90
N TYR A 156 -0.48 -3.65 -19.35
CA TYR A 156 -1.71 -2.87 -19.52
C TYR A 156 -1.56 -1.44 -18.99
N ASP A 157 -1.12 -1.29 -17.73
CA ASP A 157 -0.98 0.00 -17.07
C ASP A 157 0.08 0.86 -17.77
N VAL A 158 1.29 0.32 -17.96
CA VAL A 158 2.38 1.05 -18.61
C VAL A 158 1.97 1.50 -20.02
N CYS A 159 1.20 0.69 -20.73
CA CYS A 159 0.74 1.02 -22.07
C CYS A 159 -0.31 2.14 -22.12
N ILE A 160 -1.31 2.09 -21.25
CA ILE A 160 -2.32 3.16 -21.14
C ILE A 160 -1.67 4.50 -20.79
N TYR A 161 -0.60 4.46 -20.00
CA TYR A 161 0.20 5.64 -19.65
C TYR A 161 1.41 5.86 -20.58
N LYS A 162 1.39 5.28 -21.79
CA LYS A 162 2.37 5.54 -22.86
C LYS A 162 3.83 5.44 -22.41
N GLY A 163 4.14 4.42 -21.60
CA GLY A 163 5.49 4.09 -21.18
C GLY A 163 5.99 4.89 -19.98
N ALA A 164 5.09 5.58 -19.25
CA ALA A 164 5.44 6.33 -18.06
C ALA A 164 6.23 5.46 -17.06
N ILE A 165 7.50 5.82 -16.83
CA ILE A 165 8.41 5.07 -15.97
C ILE A 165 7.86 4.94 -14.55
N GLN A 166 7.17 5.96 -14.04
CA GLN A 166 6.54 5.90 -12.71
C GLN A 166 5.57 4.72 -12.59
N ILE A 167 4.74 4.47 -13.61
CA ILE A 167 3.77 3.36 -13.61
C ILE A 167 4.48 2.02 -13.64
N LEU A 168 5.55 1.90 -14.44
CA LEU A 168 6.41 0.72 -14.43
C LEU A 168 7.00 0.47 -13.03
N CYS A 169 7.52 1.51 -12.38
CA CYS A 169 8.09 1.40 -11.04
C CYS A 169 7.06 0.97 -9.99
N GLN A 170 5.81 1.44 -10.11
CA GLN A 170 4.71 1.02 -9.24
C GLN A 170 4.40 -0.46 -9.42
N ALA A 171 4.26 -0.92 -10.67
CA ALA A 171 4.02 -2.33 -10.97
C ALA A 171 5.15 -3.25 -10.48
N LEU A 172 6.41 -2.86 -10.68
CA LEU A 172 7.57 -3.60 -10.17
C LEU A 172 7.63 -3.60 -8.64
N THR A 173 7.28 -2.48 -7.99
CA THR A 173 7.20 -2.38 -6.52
C THR A 173 6.12 -3.32 -5.98
N ALA A 174 4.95 -3.37 -6.60
CA ALA A 174 3.86 -4.24 -6.19
C ALA A 174 4.25 -5.72 -6.22
N TYR A 175 4.95 -6.16 -7.27
CA TYR A 175 5.45 -7.53 -7.34
C TYR A 175 6.55 -7.79 -6.30
N ALA A 176 7.53 -6.89 -6.18
CA ALA A 176 8.59 -6.98 -5.17
C ALA A 176 8.04 -7.07 -3.73
N ASP A 177 7.03 -6.25 -3.40
CA ASP A 177 6.38 -6.25 -2.10
C ASP A 177 5.58 -7.52 -1.82
N THR A 178 4.88 -8.04 -2.83
CA THR A 178 4.13 -9.31 -2.72
C THR A 178 5.09 -10.48 -2.53
N CYS A 179 6.19 -10.50 -3.26
CA CYS A 179 7.24 -11.51 -3.11
C CYS A 179 7.81 -11.50 -1.69
N ARG A 180 8.21 -10.32 -1.19
CA ARG A 180 8.73 -10.18 0.17
C ARG A 180 7.70 -10.58 1.22
N SER A 181 6.43 -10.19 1.05
CA SER A 181 5.35 -10.50 2.00
C SER A 181 5.11 -12.01 2.18
N HIS A 182 5.46 -12.80 1.16
CA HIS A 182 5.41 -14.26 1.19
C HIS A 182 6.76 -14.91 1.50
N GLY A 183 7.75 -14.13 1.95
CA GLY A 183 9.05 -14.62 2.37
C GLY A 183 10.04 -14.91 1.24
N ALA A 184 9.70 -14.56 -0.01
CA ALA A 184 10.63 -14.71 -1.12
C ALA A 184 11.76 -13.68 -1.02
N LYS A 185 12.98 -14.10 -1.36
CA LYS A 185 14.12 -13.19 -1.45
C LYS A 185 14.06 -12.42 -2.76
N VAL A 186 13.96 -11.10 -2.66
CA VAL A 186 14.03 -10.17 -3.78
C VAL A 186 15.42 -9.54 -3.81
N TYR A 187 16.07 -9.57 -4.97
CA TYR A 187 17.35 -8.88 -5.19
C TYR A 187 17.12 -7.48 -5.74
N ASP A 188 18.19 -6.70 -5.84
CA ASP A 188 18.13 -5.33 -6.33
C ASP A 188 17.54 -5.27 -7.76
N TRP A 189 16.35 -4.68 -7.84
CA TRP A 189 15.59 -4.50 -9.06
C TRP A 189 15.60 -3.05 -9.56
N ARG A 190 16.18 -2.12 -8.78
CA ARG A 190 16.25 -0.69 -9.12
C ARG A 190 17.56 -0.33 -9.82
N THR A 191 18.67 -0.94 -9.42
CA THR A 191 20.01 -0.61 -9.92
C THR A 191 20.44 -1.25 -11.26
N PRO A 192 19.87 -2.36 -11.77
CA PRO A 192 20.34 -2.98 -13.02
C PRO A 192 20.33 -2.08 -14.28
N SER A 193 19.78 -0.87 -14.22
CA SER A 193 19.66 0.06 -15.35
C SER A 193 20.16 1.48 -14.98
N ASN A 194 21.49 1.61 -14.89
CA ASN A 194 22.22 2.85 -15.18
C ASN A 194 21.70 4.12 -14.47
N TYR A 195 21.53 4.07 -13.13
CA TYR A 195 21.18 5.18 -12.23
C TYR A 195 19.90 6.00 -12.56
N THR A 196 19.15 5.63 -13.61
CA THR A 196 18.02 6.42 -14.14
C THR A 196 16.69 5.66 -14.00
N PHE A 197 16.71 4.40 -13.60
CA PHE A 197 15.54 3.54 -13.52
C PHE A 197 14.96 3.50 -12.10
N CYS A 198 13.71 3.93 -11.93
CA CYS A 198 12.99 3.96 -10.65
C CYS A 198 13.77 4.58 -9.48
N PRO A 199 14.29 5.82 -9.63
CA PRO A 199 15.08 6.47 -8.60
C PRO A 199 14.29 6.62 -7.31
N LEU A 200 14.94 6.37 -6.18
CA LEU A 200 14.44 6.68 -4.86
C LEU A 200 15.38 7.66 -4.17
N SER A 201 14.80 8.68 -3.56
CA SER A 201 15.53 9.61 -2.70
C SER A 201 15.03 9.46 -1.28
N CYS A 202 15.96 9.30 -0.34
CA CYS A 202 15.66 9.26 1.07
C CYS A 202 15.79 10.66 1.71
N PRO A 203 14.96 10.98 2.72
CA PRO A 203 15.07 12.24 3.43
C PRO A 203 16.42 12.38 4.13
N LYS A 204 16.76 13.61 4.55
CA LYS A 204 18.01 13.90 5.26
C LYS A 204 18.17 12.99 6.49
N ASN A 205 19.40 12.53 6.72
CA ASN A 205 19.79 11.62 7.81
C ASN A 205 19.13 10.24 7.72
N SER A 206 18.90 9.76 6.50
CA SER A 206 18.41 8.41 6.23
C SER A 206 19.02 7.88 4.93
N HIS A 207 19.03 6.56 4.80
CA HIS A 207 19.51 5.86 3.62
C HIS A 207 18.49 4.83 3.15
N TYR A 208 18.64 4.42 1.89
CA TYR A 208 17.79 3.40 1.30
C TYR A 208 18.23 2.00 1.74
N GLU A 209 17.26 1.18 2.11
CA GLU A 209 17.47 -0.27 2.26
C GLU A 209 16.41 -1.05 1.48
N LEU A 210 16.86 -2.06 0.74
CA LEU A 210 15.95 -2.98 0.03
C LEU A 210 15.13 -3.85 1.00
N CYS A 211 15.68 -4.12 2.19
CA CYS A 211 15.11 -5.03 3.17
C CYS A 211 15.57 -4.59 4.57
N GLY A 212 14.98 -3.49 5.06
CA GLY A 212 15.24 -2.97 6.40
C GLY A 212 14.22 -3.43 7.43
N ASN A 213 14.38 -2.97 8.66
CA ASN A 213 13.55 -3.39 9.80
C ASN A 213 12.05 -3.10 9.56
N GLY A 214 11.19 -4.12 9.62
CA GLY A 214 9.75 -3.97 9.43
C GLY A 214 9.03 -3.21 10.56
N CYS A 215 9.67 -3.07 11.73
CA CYS A 215 9.20 -2.23 12.83
C CYS A 215 10.32 -1.33 13.34
N PRO A 216 10.58 -0.19 12.67
CA PRO A 216 11.58 0.76 13.15
C PRO A 216 11.15 1.37 14.49
N THR A 217 12.13 1.69 15.33
CA THR A 217 11.92 2.49 16.53
C THR A 217 11.55 3.91 16.13
N THR A 218 10.61 4.52 16.86
CA THR A 218 10.12 5.89 16.55
C THR A 218 10.17 6.77 17.78
N CYS A 219 10.08 8.10 17.61
CA CYS A 219 9.96 9.02 18.74
C CYS A 219 8.73 8.76 19.64
N TYR A 220 7.71 8.06 19.14
CA TYR A 220 6.55 7.66 19.96
C TYR A 220 6.88 6.50 20.91
N GLY A 221 7.74 5.57 20.48
CA GLY A 221 8.14 4.41 21.26
C GLY A 221 9.63 4.13 21.04
N LEU A 222 10.45 4.49 22.03
CA LEU A 222 11.91 4.33 22.01
C LEU A 222 12.38 2.86 22.11
N SER A 223 11.44 1.92 22.15
CA SER A 223 11.67 0.49 22.05
C SER A 223 10.83 -0.07 20.90
N ALA A 224 11.41 -0.98 20.10
CA ALA A 224 10.62 -1.74 19.13
C ALA A 224 9.45 -2.44 19.85
N PRO A 225 8.27 -2.59 19.20
CA PRO A 225 7.16 -3.33 19.79
C PRO A 225 7.65 -4.69 20.26
N VAL A 226 7.34 -5.08 21.51
CA VAL A 226 7.88 -6.25 22.24
C VAL A 226 7.68 -7.59 21.50
N ARG A 227 6.93 -7.61 20.39
CA ARG A 227 6.73 -8.74 19.47
C ARG A 227 6.59 -8.30 18.01
N CYS A 228 7.54 -7.55 17.48
CA CYS A 228 7.57 -7.31 16.04
C CYS A 228 8.05 -8.56 15.29
N ILE A 229 7.13 -9.24 14.60
CA ILE A 229 7.41 -10.34 13.65
C ILE A 229 7.17 -9.83 12.21
N ALA A 230 7.37 -8.53 11.97
CA ALA A 230 7.19 -7.98 10.64
C ALA A 230 8.36 -8.42 9.76
N GLN A 231 8.05 -8.95 8.58
CA GLN A 231 9.05 -9.15 7.54
C GLN A 231 9.69 -7.82 7.16
N CYS A 232 10.91 -7.89 6.63
CA CYS A 232 11.60 -6.69 6.20
C CYS A 232 10.82 -5.96 5.12
N LYS A 233 11.00 -4.65 5.06
CA LYS A 233 10.36 -3.79 4.08
C LYS A 233 11.40 -2.99 3.31
N GLU A 234 11.06 -2.63 2.08
CA GLU A 234 11.79 -1.58 1.38
C GLU A 234 11.47 -0.25 2.02
N GLY A 235 12.47 0.61 2.15
CA GLY A 235 12.23 1.90 2.74
C GLY A 235 13.47 2.77 2.82
N CYS A 236 13.23 3.97 3.35
CA CYS A 236 14.27 4.82 3.88
C CYS A 236 14.36 4.62 5.39
N TYR A 237 15.56 4.37 5.88
CA TYR A 237 15.85 4.03 7.26
C TYR A 237 16.81 5.06 7.85
N CYS A 238 16.54 5.49 9.08
CA CYS A 238 17.32 6.53 9.73
C CYS A 238 18.77 6.08 9.97
N ASP A 239 19.71 6.99 9.73
CA ASP A 239 21.11 6.75 10.01
C ASP A 239 21.38 6.65 11.52
N ASN A 240 22.54 6.08 11.87
CA ASN A 240 22.95 5.96 13.27
C ASN A 240 22.93 7.33 13.98
N GLY A 241 22.27 7.38 15.14
CA GLY A 241 22.08 8.61 15.92
C GLY A 241 20.77 9.37 15.62
N PHE A 242 20.00 8.93 14.61
CA PHE A 242 18.71 9.49 14.27
C PHE A 242 17.58 8.48 14.50
N ILE A 243 16.38 8.98 14.76
CA ILE A 243 15.18 8.19 15.03
C ILE A 243 13.98 8.72 14.24
N LEU A 244 13.09 7.81 13.85
CA LEU A 244 11.97 8.13 12.98
C LEU A 244 10.87 8.91 13.72
N SER A 245 10.48 10.05 13.17
CA SER A 245 9.34 10.86 13.60
C SER A 245 8.49 11.22 12.38
N GLY A 246 7.39 10.47 12.17
CA GLY A 246 6.63 10.56 10.92
C GLY A 246 7.48 10.08 9.75
N HIS A 247 7.80 10.97 8.81
CA HIS A 247 8.66 10.70 7.64
C HIS A 247 10.08 11.27 7.76
N LYS A 248 10.45 11.81 8.92
CA LYS A 248 11.75 12.47 9.13
C LYS A 248 12.61 11.68 10.11
N CYS A 249 13.90 11.72 9.89
CA CYS A 249 14.91 11.19 10.80
C CYS A 249 15.51 12.36 11.59
N LEU A 250 15.22 12.40 12.88
CA LEU A 250 15.60 13.48 13.79
C LEU A 250 16.60 12.95 14.83
N PRO A 251 17.49 13.79 15.37
CA PRO A 251 18.23 13.46 16.58
C PRO A 251 17.27 13.06 17.70
N ILE A 252 17.65 12.11 18.54
CA ILE A 252 16.79 11.65 19.66
C ILE A 252 16.43 12.80 20.60
N SER A 253 17.34 13.79 20.77
CA SER A 253 17.10 15.01 21.55
C SER A 253 15.95 15.87 21.03
N ASP A 254 15.60 15.72 19.75
CA ASP A 254 14.62 16.54 19.06
C ASP A 254 13.26 15.84 18.97
N CYS A 255 13.14 14.63 19.52
CA CYS A 255 11.85 13.99 19.72
C CYS A 255 10.94 14.87 20.58
N GLY A 256 9.64 14.85 20.26
CA GLY A 256 8.63 15.52 21.04
C GLY A 256 8.21 14.71 22.27
N CYS A 257 7.01 14.98 22.78
CA CYS A 257 6.50 14.34 24.00
C CYS A 257 5.25 13.51 23.72
N VAL A 258 5.00 12.51 24.57
CA VAL A 258 3.76 11.73 24.57
C VAL A 258 2.89 12.20 25.72
N TYR A 259 1.68 12.65 25.42
CA TYR A 259 0.69 13.05 26.42
C TYR A 259 -0.65 12.39 26.09
N GLN A 260 -1.25 11.69 27.07
CA GLN A 260 -2.49 10.94 26.90
C GLN A 260 -2.47 10.03 25.65
N GLU A 261 -1.41 9.22 25.51
CA GLU A 261 -1.21 8.28 24.38
C GLU A 261 -1.11 8.92 22.99
N ARG A 262 -0.96 10.25 22.93
CA ARG A 262 -0.75 10.99 21.67
C ARG A 262 0.65 11.57 21.63
N TYR A 263 1.31 11.37 20.50
CA TYR A 263 2.60 11.99 20.22
C TYR A 263 2.43 13.43 19.75
N PHE A 264 3.13 14.36 20.39
CA PHE A 264 3.20 15.76 19.99
C PHE A 264 4.62 16.05 19.53
N GLN A 265 4.79 16.49 18.27
CA GLN A 265 6.10 16.83 17.74
C GLN A 265 6.68 18.07 18.43
N ASN A 266 8.01 18.11 18.54
CA ASN A 266 8.71 19.30 19.03
C ASN A 266 8.70 20.39 17.94
N ILE A 267 8.05 21.53 18.21
CA ILE A 267 7.81 22.60 17.21
C ILE A 267 8.98 23.59 17.14
N ILE A 268 10.00 23.47 18.00
CA ILE A 268 11.05 24.49 18.18
C ILE A 268 11.89 24.72 16.89
N ASN A 269 11.89 23.80 15.92
CA ASN A 269 12.63 23.92 14.65
C ASN A 269 11.75 23.99 13.37
N GLN A 270 10.44 24.28 13.46
CA GLN A 270 9.57 24.39 12.26
C GLN A 270 9.35 25.83 11.76
N SER A 271 9.95 26.83 12.39
CA SER A 271 9.75 28.25 12.06
C SER A 271 10.39 28.73 10.75
N GLU A 272 11.09 27.89 9.99
CA GLU A 272 11.68 28.27 8.69
C GLU A 272 10.79 28.00 7.46
N HIS A 273 9.59 27.43 7.61
CA HIS A 273 8.74 27.06 6.45
C HIS A 273 7.30 27.60 6.46
N LEU A 274 6.98 28.60 7.28
CA LEU A 274 5.67 29.26 7.25
C LEU A 274 5.65 30.62 6.53
N HIS A 275 6.74 31.01 5.88
CA HIS A 275 6.77 32.19 5.02
C HIS A 275 7.45 31.87 3.70
N THR A 276 6.63 31.66 2.66
CA THR A 276 6.74 32.06 1.25
C THR A 276 6.25 30.96 0.30
N GLU A 277 4.93 30.87 0.13
CA GLU A 277 4.33 30.48 -1.16
C GLU A 277 3.18 31.45 -1.42
N GLU A 278 3.52 32.61 -2.01
CA GLU A 278 2.55 33.35 -2.81
C GLU A 278 2.20 32.46 -4.00
N LEU A 279 0.94 32.06 -4.12
CA LEU A 279 0.39 31.33 -5.27
C LEU A 279 0.39 32.24 -6.50
N PRO A 280 1.20 31.98 -7.55
CA PRO A 280 0.91 32.54 -8.86
C PRO A 280 -0.02 31.58 -9.62
N TRP A 281 -0.89 32.15 -10.46
CA TRP A 281 -1.74 31.47 -11.45
C TRP A 281 -3.13 30.99 -10.96
N LEU A 282 -4.07 31.95 -10.88
CA LEU A 282 -5.40 31.77 -11.47
C LEU A 282 -5.50 32.72 -12.68
N PRO A 283 -6.08 32.31 -13.81
CA PRO A 283 -6.52 33.26 -14.84
C PRO A 283 -7.64 34.17 -14.32
#